data_AF-A0A212EIU4-F1
#
_entry.id   AF-A0A212EIU4-F1
#
_cell.length_a   1.000
_cell.length_b   1.000
_cell.length_c   1.000
_cell.angle_alpha   90.00
_cell.angle_beta   90.00
_cell.angle_gamma   90.00
#
_symmetry.space_group_name_H-M   'P 1'
#
loop_
_entity.id
_entity.type
_entity.pdbx_description
1 polymer ?
#
loop_
_entity_poly.entity_id
_entity_poly.type
_entity_poly.pdbx_seq_one_letter_code
_entity_poly.pdbx_strand_id
1 'polypeptide(L)'
;MGVVSMPSFTDYWSLRYRYKLVAGLMPLKRYQQIRRFLHFVDNNVQDSDRYYKVWPLVQKIRDNCLAQENERRFSIDEMMIPYKGTKAGKRRQYICLELFYILREDYGIFGLGTIRNNRLRGAEAILPSEKQMKKEHRGCHAQVSCDKNGLKALPTLEFERIRDEILSVMEVNST
;
A
#
# COMPACT_ATOMS: atom_id res chain seq x y z
N MET A 1 -12.49 20.14 2.49
CA MET A 1 -13.35 19.24 3.29
C MET A 1 -12.42 18.22 3.90
N GLY A 2 -12.32 18.15 5.22
CA GLY A 2 -11.26 17.40 5.90
C GLY A 2 -11.78 16.95 7.25
N VAL A 3 -11.57 17.78 8.27
CA VAL A 3 -12.12 17.55 9.62
C VAL A 3 -13.65 17.53 9.59
N VAL A 4 -14.26 18.55 8.99
CA VAL A 4 -15.69 18.53 8.65
C VAL A 4 -15.81 17.95 7.24
N SER A 5 -16.80 17.10 7.02
CA SER A 5 -17.13 16.51 5.72
C SER A 5 -18.61 16.79 5.41
N MET A 6 -18.90 17.40 4.26
CA MET A 6 -20.27 17.62 3.78
C MET A 6 -20.50 16.77 2.52
N PRO A 7 -21.75 16.44 2.16
CA PRO A 7 -22.05 15.62 0.99
C PRO A 7 -21.43 16.16 -0.30
N SER A 8 -21.50 17.47 -0.53
CA SER A 8 -20.81 18.15 -1.62
C SER A 8 -19.90 19.27 -1.09
N PHE A 9 -18.80 19.52 -1.80
CA PHE A 9 -17.93 20.65 -1.48
C PHE A 9 -18.63 21.99 -1.64
N THR A 10 -19.65 22.09 -2.49
CA THR A 10 -20.45 23.31 -2.66
C THR A 10 -21.23 23.67 -1.39
N ASP A 11 -21.56 22.68 -0.57
CA ASP A 11 -22.43 22.85 0.60
C ASP A 11 -21.79 23.69 1.70
N TYR A 12 -20.46 23.79 1.69
CA TYR A 12 -19.69 24.69 2.57
C TYR A 12 -20.10 26.16 2.39
N TRP A 13 -20.52 26.52 1.17
CA TRP A 13 -20.98 27.87 0.81
C TRP A 13 -22.51 27.97 0.75
N SER A 14 -23.24 26.90 1.07
CA SER A 14 -24.71 26.94 1.13
C SER A 14 -25.18 27.94 2.18
N LEU A 15 -26.38 28.51 2.01
CA LEU A 15 -26.91 29.48 2.98
C LEU A 15 -27.25 28.82 4.33
N ARG A 16 -27.83 27.60 4.28
CA ARG A 16 -28.36 26.89 5.45
C ARG A 16 -27.29 26.14 6.24
N TYR A 17 -26.30 25.57 5.56
CA TYR A 17 -25.22 24.77 6.17
C TYR A 17 -23.85 25.44 5.99
N ARG A 18 -23.84 26.78 5.91
CA ARG A 18 -22.63 27.57 5.67
C ARG A 18 -21.57 27.27 6.71
N TYR A 19 -20.43 26.73 6.28
CA TYR A 19 -19.30 26.58 7.16
C TYR A 19 -18.46 27.86 7.16
N LYS A 20 -18.69 28.72 8.16
CA LYS A 20 -18.16 30.10 8.20
C LYS A 20 -16.66 30.18 7.98
N LEU A 21 -15.86 29.26 8.52
CA LEU A 21 -14.41 29.25 8.35
C LEU A 21 -13.99 29.10 6.88
N VAL A 22 -14.66 28.26 6.10
CA VAL A 22 -14.33 28.07 4.67
C VAL A 22 -14.98 29.16 3.83
N ALA A 23 -16.26 29.40 4.03
CA ALA A 23 -17.02 30.33 3.18
C ALA A 23 -16.68 31.80 3.43
N GLY A 24 -16.13 32.13 4.61
CA GLY A 24 -15.61 33.45 4.94
C GLY A 24 -14.24 33.74 4.34
N LEU A 25 -13.40 32.72 4.13
CA LEU A 25 -12.05 32.90 3.57
C LEU A 25 -12.07 33.23 2.07
N MET A 26 -12.92 32.58 1.28
CA MET A 26 -13.04 32.88 -0.15
C MET A 26 -14.42 32.55 -0.72
N PRO A 27 -14.89 33.24 -1.77
CA PRO A 27 -16.13 32.89 -2.46
C PRO A 27 -16.05 31.56 -3.23
N LEU A 28 -17.18 30.87 -3.39
CA LEU A 28 -17.28 29.58 -4.08
C LEU A 28 -16.70 29.62 -5.51
N LYS A 29 -17.01 30.67 -6.28
CA LYS A 29 -16.53 30.81 -7.67
C LYS A 29 -15.00 30.84 -7.74
N ARG A 30 -14.35 31.57 -6.81
CA ARG A 30 -12.89 31.66 -6.73
C ARG A 30 -12.28 30.30 -6.40
N TYR A 31 -12.86 29.58 -5.43
CA TYR A 31 -12.42 28.23 -5.08
C TYR A 31 -12.51 27.25 -6.26
N GLN A 32 -13.63 27.28 -7.00
CA GLN A 32 -13.83 26.44 -8.19
C GLN A 32 -12.82 26.74 -9.31
N GLN A 33 -12.50 28.02 -9.53
CA GLN A 33 -11.48 28.42 -10.50
C GLN A 33 -10.10 27.88 -10.12
N ILE A 34 -9.66 28.10 -8.86
CA ILE A 34 -8.37 27.60 -8.38
C ILE A 34 -8.30 26.08 -8.56
N ARG A 35 -9.34 25.35 -8.12
CA ARG A 35 -9.39 23.88 -8.25
C ARG A 35 -9.32 23.42 -9.71
N ARG A 36 -9.94 24.14 -10.66
CA ARG A 36 -9.98 23.75 -12.07
C ARG A 36 -8.66 24.01 -12.79
N PHE A 37 -7.95 25.07 -12.43
CA PHE A 37 -6.74 25.54 -13.11
C PHE A 37 -5.44 25.23 -12.34
N LEU A 38 -5.51 24.39 -11.31
CA LEU A 38 -4.33 23.96 -10.56
C LEU A 38 -3.51 22.97 -11.41
N HIS A 39 -2.33 23.41 -11.85
CA HIS A 39 -1.36 22.62 -12.62
C HIS A 39 0.02 22.73 -11.97
N PHE A 40 0.76 21.62 -11.94
CA PHE A 40 2.13 21.57 -11.39
C PHE A 40 3.22 21.54 -12.47
N VAL A 41 2.83 21.34 -13.73
CA VAL A 41 3.72 21.23 -14.89
C VAL A 41 3.10 21.99 -16.06
N ASP A 42 3.95 22.57 -16.92
CA ASP A 42 3.52 23.17 -18.18
C ASP A 42 2.89 22.11 -19.10
N ASN A 43 1.71 22.40 -19.65
CA ASN A 43 0.98 21.50 -20.53
C ASN A 43 1.62 21.37 -21.92
N ASN A 44 2.57 22.23 -22.28
CA ASN A 44 3.29 22.17 -23.54
C ASN A 44 4.38 21.08 -23.56
N VAL A 45 4.81 20.61 -22.40
CA VAL A 45 5.80 19.55 -22.28
C VAL A 45 5.10 18.20 -22.37
N GLN A 46 5.46 17.39 -23.36
CA GLN A 46 5.03 16.00 -23.46
C GLN A 46 6.15 15.08 -22.96
N ASP A 47 5.83 14.25 -21.98
CA ASP A 47 6.71 13.21 -21.46
C ASP A 47 6.10 11.83 -21.72
N SER A 48 6.96 10.83 -21.82
CA SER A 48 6.63 9.41 -21.88
C SER A 48 6.04 8.87 -20.57
N ASP A 49 6.41 9.43 -19.41
CA ASP A 49 5.88 8.98 -18.12
C ASP A 49 4.40 9.34 -17.99
N ARG A 50 3.59 8.42 -17.48
CA ARG A 50 2.16 8.66 -17.19
C ARG A 50 1.97 9.70 -16.08
N TYR A 51 2.93 9.82 -15.16
CA TYR A 51 2.82 10.65 -13.96
C TYR A 51 3.49 12.02 -14.03
N TYR A 52 4.10 12.37 -15.16
CA TYR A 52 4.84 13.62 -15.30
C TYR A 52 4.08 14.85 -14.77
N LYS A 53 2.77 14.93 -15.00
CA LYS A 53 1.93 16.07 -14.55
C LYS A 53 1.88 16.30 -13.04
N VAL A 54 2.10 15.26 -12.25
CA VAL A 54 2.10 15.34 -10.78
C VAL A 54 3.49 15.04 -10.20
N TRP A 55 4.42 14.60 -11.03
CA TRP A 55 5.75 14.16 -10.61
C TRP A 55 6.51 15.20 -9.78
N PRO A 56 6.55 16.50 -10.12
CA PRO A 56 7.29 17.48 -9.30
C PRO A 56 6.75 17.61 -7.87
N LEU A 57 5.43 17.49 -7.71
CA LEU A 57 4.81 17.51 -6.38
C LEU A 57 5.18 16.26 -5.58
N VAL A 58 5.09 15.08 -6.21
CA VAL A 58 5.43 13.80 -5.58
C VAL A 58 6.90 13.76 -5.19
N GLN A 59 7.78 14.26 -6.05
CA GLN A 59 9.21 14.35 -5.77
C GLN A 59 9.48 15.27 -4.58
N LYS A 60 8.85 16.45 -4.52
CA LYS A 60 9.02 17.35 -3.38
C LYS A 60 8.53 16.75 -2.06
N ILE A 61 7.43 15.99 -2.09
CA ILE A 61 6.95 15.24 -0.92
C ILE A 61 7.97 14.17 -0.53
N ARG A 62 8.47 13.39 -1.50
CA ARG A 62 9.47 12.35 -1.28
C ARG A 62 10.74 12.92 -0.66
N ASP A 63 11.25 14.02 -1.17
CA ASP A 63 12.48 14.65 -0.68
C ASP A 63 12.31 15.11 0.78
N ASN A 64 11.15 15.67 1.13
CA ASN A 64 10.82 16.02 2.51
C ASN A 64 10.71 14.79 3.42
N CYS A 65 10.12 13.70 2.94
CA CYS A 65 10.03 12.44 3.70
C CYS A 65 11.43 11.82 3.92
N LEU A 66 12.30 11.84 2.92
CA LEU A 66 13.67 11.33 3.02
C LEU A 66 14.56 12.20 3.92
N ALA A 67 14.21 13.47 4.11
CA ALA A 67 14.91 14.35 5.05
C ALA A 67 14.59 14.04 6.53
N GLN A 68 13.60 13.19 6.81
CA GLN A 68 13.32 12.73 8.17
C GLN A 68 14.29 11.61 8.56
N GLU A 69 14.58 11.49 9.86
CA GLU A 69 15.46 10.44 10.37
C GLU A 69 14.84 9.06 10.14
N ASN A 70 15.66 8.11 9.71
CA ASN A 70 15.24 6.74 9.46
C ASN A 70 15.14 5.96 10.77
N GLU A 71 14.02 5.26 10.95
CA GLU A 71 13.85 4.30 12.03
C GLU A 71 14.49 2.95 11.71
N ARG A 72 14.48 2.01 12.67
CA ARG A 72 15.06 0.67 12.52
C ARG A 72 14.09 -0.35 11.92
N ARG A 73 12.79 -0.09 11.98
CA ARG A 73 11.74 -1.03 11.54
C ARG A 73 10.78 -0.30 10.64
N PHE A 74 10.55 -0.85 9.45
CA PHE A 74 9.65 -0.28 8.46
C PHE A 74 8.51 -1.24 8.17
N SER A 75 7.32 -0.68 7.99
CA SER A 75 6.20 -1.39 7.40
C SER A 75 5.93 -0.78 6.03
N ILE A 76 5.81 -1.63 5.02
CA ILE A 76 5.52 -1.21 3.64
C ILE A 76 4.13 -1.74 3.31
N ASP A 77 3.21 -0.83 3.05
CA ASP A 77 1.84 -1.17 2.66
C ASP A 77 1.39 -0.28 1.49
N GLU A 78 0.38 -0.75 0.76
CA GLU A 78 -0.24 0.01 -0.32
C GLU A 78 -1.41 0.84 0.20
N MET A 79 -1.41 2.12 -0.16
CA MET A 79 -2.58 2.97 0.04
C MET A 79 -3.34 3.11 -1.28
N MET A 80 -4.61 2.72 -1.29
CA MET A 80 -5.52 2.99 -2.41
C MET A 80 -6.11 4.38 -2.31
N ILE A 81 -5.84 5.23 -3.31
CA ILE A 81 -6.52 6.52 -3.47
C ILE A 81 -7.74 6.31 -4.36
N PRO A 82 -8.98 6.52 -3.87
CA PRO A 82 -10.17 6.31 -4.66
C PRO A 82 -10.21 7.27 -5.85
N TYR A 83 -10.26 6.71 -7.07
CA TYR A 83 -10.32 7.48 -8.31
C TYR A 83 -11.34 6.87 -9.27
N LYS A 84 -12.30 7.68 -9.70
CA LYS A 84 -13.37 7.28 -10.64
C LYS A 84 -13.19 8.00 -11.97
N GLY A 85 -12.11 7.71 -12.68
CA GLY A 85 -11.83 8.24 -14.01
C GLY A 85 -11.11 7.23 -14.91
N THR A 86 -10.92 7.58 -16.18
CA THR A 86 -10.49 6.63 -17.22
C THR A 86 -8.98 6.44 -17.35
N LYS A 87 -8.17 7.32 -16.76
CA LYS A 87 -6.71 7.38 -17.01
C LYS A 87 -5.83 6.49 -16.10
N ALA A 88 -6.38 5.89 -15.05
CA ALA A 88 -5.58 5.20 -14.04
C ALA A 88 -5.00 3.85 -14.52
N GLY A 89 -5.63 3.19 -15.50
CA GLY A 89 -5.22 1.85 -15.96
C GLY A 89 -5.34 0.78 -14.86
N LYS A 90 -4.94 -0.46 -15.17
CA LYS A 90 -4.90 -1.57 -14.21
C LYS A 90 -3.48 -1.72 -13.67
N ARG A 91 -3.33 -1.76 -12.34
CA ARG A 91 -2.06 -2.11 -11.69
C ARG A 91 -2.27 -3.28 -10.74
N ARG A 92 -1.22 -4.08 -10.63
CA ARG A 92 -1.16 -5.23 -9.72
C ARG A 92 0.15 -5.11 -8.97
N GLN A 93 0.09 -5.25 -7.66
CA GLN A 93 1.27 -5.40 -6.84
C GLN A 93 1.65 -6.87 -6.73
N TYR A 94 2.95 -7.11 -6.64
CA TYR A 94 3.51 -8.43 -6.37
C TYR A 94 4.57 -8.29 -5.29
N ILE A 95 4.24 -8.71 -4.07
CA ILE A 95 5.24 -9.21 -3.13
C ILE A 95 5.64 -10.61 -3.65
N CYS A 96 6.94 -10.81 -3.89
CA CYS A 96 7.50 -12.09 -4.34
C CYS A 96 8.72 -12.47 -3.50
N LEU A 97 9.01 -13.77 -3.41
CA LEU A 97 10.16 -14.31 -2.67
C LEU A 97 11.49 -13.66 -3.08
N GLU A 98 11.67 -13.43 -4.38
CA GLU A 98 12.92 -12.87 -4.94
C GLU A 98 13.23 -11.48 -4.35
N LEU A 99 12.20 -10.68 -4.07
CA LEU A 99 12.40 -9.35 -3.50
C LEU A 99 13.06 -9.45 -2.11
N PHE A 100 12.63 -10.39 -1.27
CA PHE A 100 13.22 -10.57 0.06
C PHE A 100 14.65 -11.09 -0.01
N TYR A 101 14.96 -11.95 -0.98
CA TYR A 101 16.32 -12.43 -1.20
C TYR A 101 17.25 -11.28 -1.66
N ILE A 102 16.84 -10.53 -2.69
CA ILE A 102 17.62 -9.39 -3.22
C ILE A 102 17.82 -8.32 -2.16
N LEU A 103 16.77 -7.96 -1.41
CA LEU A 103 16.87 -6.97 -0.33
C LEU A 103 17.85 -7.39 0.77
N ARG A 104 17.91 -8.69 1.09
CA ARG A 104 18.86 -9.24 2.04
C ARG A 104 20.30 -9.20 1.50
N GLU A 105 20.52 -9.76 0.31
CA GLU A 105 21.87 -9.93 -0.24
C GLU A 105 22.51 -8.61 -0.66
N ASP A 106 21.77 -7.76 -1.39
CA ASP A 106 22.32 -6.52 -1.95
C ASP A 106 22.27 -5.35 -0.97
N TYR A 107 21.27 -5.33 -0.07
CA TYR A 107 20.99 -4.17 0.79
C TYR A 107 21.04 -4.47 2.29
N GLY A 108 21.18 -5.73 2.71
CA GLY A 108 21.15 -6.11 4.13
C GLY A 108 19.80 -5.86 4.82
N ILE A 109 18.73 -5.70 4.04
CA ILE A 109 17.38 -5.41 4.53
C ILE A 109 16.65 -6.72 4.76
N PHE A 110 16.34 -7.00 6.02
CA PHE A 110 15.51 -8.13 6.43
C PHE A 110 14.04 -7.75 6.37
N GLY A 111 13.22 -8.68 5.88
CA GLY A 111 11.80 -8.45 5.70
C GLY A 111 10.95 -9.62 6.17
N LEU A 112 9.75 -9.28 6.62
CA LEU A 112 8.67 -10.20 6.97
C LEU A 112 7.48 -9.86 6.07
N GLY A 113 6.70 -10.87 5.68
CA GLY A 113 5.50 -10.59 4.90
C GLY A 113 4.65 -11.82 4.67
N THR A 114 3.40 -11.59 4.28
CA THR A 114 2.50 -12.67 3.86
C THR A 114 2.70 -12.98 2.37
N ILE A 115 2.63 -14.26 2.02
CA ILE A 115 2.81 -14.73 0.65
C ILE A 115 1.64 -15.62 0.28
N ARG A 116 1.14 -15.44 -0.94
CA ARG A 116 0.06 -16.29 -1.47
C ARG A 116 0.59 -17.70 -1.72
N ASN A 117 -0.22 -18.71 -1.43
CA ASN A 117 0.16 -20.12 -1.60
C ASN A 117 0.64 -20.46 -3.01
N ASN A 118 0.07 -19.85 -4.05
CA ASN A 118 0.48 -20.07 -5.43
C ASN A 118 1.80 -19.37 -5.84
N ARG A 119 2.56 -18.85 -4.87
CA ARG A 119 3.84 -18.14 -5.09
C ARG A 119 4.97 -18.68 -4.22
N LEU A 120 4.78 -19.84 -3.59
CA LEU A 120 5.71 -20.43 -2.64
C LEU A 120 6.88 -21.20 -3.29
N ARG A 121 7.01 -21.17 -4.63
CA ARG A 121 8.16 -21.70 -5.39
C ARG A 121 8.53 -23.14 -5.01
N GLY A 122 7.53 -24.01 -4.89
CA GLY A 122 7.71 -25.43 -4.58
C GLY A 122 7.65 -25.75 -3.09
N ALA A 123 7.70 -24.76 -2.20
CA ALA A 123 7.42 -24.98 -0.78
C ALA A 123 5.96 -25.42 -0.55
N GLU A 124 5.05 -25.15 -1.49
CA GLU A 124 3.67 -25.66 -1.44
C GLU A 124 3.56 -27.20 -1.42
N ALA A 125 4.59 -27.92 -1.90
CA ALA A 125 4.60 -29.39 -1.91
C ALA A 125 5.00 -29.98 -0.54
N ILE A 126 5.75 -29.22 0.25
CA ILE A 126 6.26 -29.64 1.56
C ILE A 126 5.31 -29.17 2.67
N LEU A 127 4.72 -27.99 2.50
CA LEU A 127 3.80 -27.42 3.46
C LEU A 127 2.46 -28.16 3.48
N PRO A 128 1.81 -28.28 4.65
CA PRO A 128 0.50 -28.91 4.74
C PRO A 128 -0.52 -28.17 3.89
N SER A 129 -1.35 -28.94 3.19
CA SER A 129 -2.45 -28.37 2.41
C SER A 129 -3.47 -27.68 3.33
N GLU A 130 -4.20 -26.70 2.78
CA GLU A 130 -5.23 -25.98 3.54
C GLU A 130 -6.29 -26.92 4.15
N LYS A 131 -6.61 -28.02 3.47
CA LYS A 131 -7.54 -29.05 3.97
C LYS A 131 -6.99 -29.82 5.17
N GLN A 132 -5.68 -30.04 5.23
CA GLN A 132 -5.03 -30.70 6.36
C GLN A 132 -4.96 -29.75 7.54
N MET A 133 -4.53 -28.50 7.30
CA MET A 133 -4.48 -27.46 8.32
C MET A 133 -5.85 -27.28 8.99
N LYS A 134 -6.95 -27.17 8.23
CA LYS A 134 -8.30 -26.97 8.80
C LYS A 134 -8.79 -28.07 9.74
N LYS A 135 -8.14 -29.25 9.76
CA LYS A 135 -8.44 -30.34 10.70
C LYS A 135 -7.70 -30.19 12.03
N GLU A 136 -6.62 -29.43 12.03
CA GLU A 136 -5.82 -29.15 13.22
C GLU A 136 -6.49 -28.11 14.12
N HIS A 137 -6.06 -28.06 15.38
CA HIS A 137 -6.57 -27.07 16.32
C HIS A 137 -6.02 -25.66 16.02
N ARG A 138 -6.70 -24.62 16.54
CA ARG A 138 -6.27 -23.23 16.40
C ARG A 138 -4.84 -23.02 16.93
N GLY A 139 -4.06 -22.17 16.24
CA GLY A 139 -2.68 -21.89 16.61
C GLY A 139 -1.67 -22.95 16.14
N CYS A 140 -2.13 -23.99 15.44
CA CYS A 140 -1.25 -24.90 14.74
C CYS A 140 -0.55 -24.17 13.59
N HIS A 141 0.76 -24.40 13.47
CA HIS A 141 1.61 -23.88 12.42
C HIS A 141 2.54 -24.98 11.92
N ALA A 142 2.96 -24.87 10.67
CA ALA A 142 4.05 -25.69 10.13
C ALA A 142 5.15 -24.77 9.62
N GLN A 143 6.39 -25.25 9.59
CA GLN A 143 7.54 -24.47 9.14
C GLN A 143 8.31 -25.25 8.07
N VAL A 144 8.73 -24.55 7.02
CA VAL A 144 9.72 -25.02 6.05
C VAL A 144 10.82 -23.99 5.94
N SER A 145 12.06 -24.42 6.09
CA SER A 145 13.26 -23.62 5.87
C SER A 145 14.00 -24.07 4.61
N CYS A 146 14.54 -23.10 3.86
CA CYS A 146 15.45 -23.36 2.77
C CYS A 146 16.87 -23.04 3.22
N ASP A 147 17.69 -24.07 3.42
CA ASP A 147 19.07 -23.91 3.92
C ASP A 147 20.00 -23.23 2.91
N LYS A 148 19.65 -23.27 1.61
CA LYS A 148 20.44 -22.62 0.55
C LYS A 148 20.32 -21.10 0.54
N ASN A 149 19.13 -20.58 0.83
CA ASN A 149 18.82 -19.15 0.72
C ASN A 149 18.49 -18.50 2.08
N GLY A 150 18.48 -19.27 3.17
CA GLY A 150 18.15 -18.79 4.52
C GLY A 150 16.71 -18.28 4.66
N LEU A 151 15.81 -18.69 3.77
CA LEU A 151 14.41 -18.26 3.72
C LEU A 151 13.54 -19.25 4.51
N LYS A 152 12.65 -18.74 5.38
CA LYS A 152 11.70 -19.58 6.14
C LYS A 152 10.25 -19.21 5.80
N ALA A 153 9.44 -20.21 5.52
CA ALA A 153 8.00 -20.07 5.27
C ALA A 153 7.21 -20.79 6.36
N LEU A 154 6.18 -20.13 6.87
CA LEU A 154 5.38 -20.52 8.01
C LEU A 154 3.88 -20.33 7.69
N PRO A 155 3.14 -21.37 7.28
CA PRO A 155 1.69 -21.33 7.30
C PRO A 155 1.16 -21.42 8.73
N THR A 156 0.27 -20.48 9.06
CA THR A 156 -0.43 -20.42 10.34
C THR A 156 -1.93 -20.31 10.10
N LEU A 157 -2.71 -20.99 10.93
CA LEU A 157 -4.17 -20.83 10.97
C LEU A 157 -4.59 -19.76 11.98
N GLU A 158 -5.05 -18.62 11.47
CA GLU A 158 -5.63 -17.54 12.27
C GLU A 158 -7.10 -17.32 11.90
N PHE A 159 -7.99 -17.26 12.90
CA PHE A 159 -9.39 -16.88 12.72
C PHE A 159 -9.58 -15.44 13.24
N GLU A 160 -9.61 -14.46 12.34
CA GLU A 160 -10.31 -13.19 12.63
C GLU A 160 -11.81 -13.40 12.38
N ARG A 161 -12.63 -12.79 13.24
CA ARG A 161 -14.04 -13.13 13.57
C ARG A 161 -15.05 -13.19 12.42
N ILE A 162 -14.64 -13.10 11.15
CA ILE A 162 -15.51 -13.09 9.97
C ILE A 162 -15.01 -14.00 8.83
N ARG A 163 -13.76 -14.53 8.82
CA ARG A 163 -13.29 -15.43 7.73
C ARG A 163 -12.28 -16.49 8.18
N ASP A 164 -12.51 -17.73 7.74
CA ASP A 164 -11.58 -18.85 7.84
C ASP A 164 -10.46 -18.72 6.79
N GLU A 165 -9.53 -17.77 6.98
CA GLU A 165 -8.40 -17.54 6.07
C GLU A 165 -7.10 -18.19 6.59
N ILE A 166 -6.44 -18.99 5.74
CA ILE A 166 -5.08 -19.49 6.02
C ILE A 166 -4.08 -18.46 5.51
N LEU A 167 -3.22 -17.97 6.40
CA LEU A 167 -2.16 -17.03 6.06
C LEU A 167 -0.81 -17.75 6.10
N SER A 168 -0.06 -17.63 4.99
CA SER A 168 1.33 -18.06 4.93
C SER A 168 2.22 -16.85 5.17
N VAL A 169 2.89 -16.84 6.33
CA VAL A 169 3.85 -15.82 6.73
C VAL A 169 5.24 -16.29 6.31
N MET A 170 6.01 -15.41 5.69
CA MET A 170 7.40 -15.64 5.37
C MET A 170 8.27 -14.79 6.28
N GLU A 171 9.27 -15.43 6.86
CA GLU A 171 10.27 -14.81 7.70
C GLU A 171 11.67 -15.12 7.17
N VAL A 172 12.48 -14.08 7.02
CA VAL A 172 13.89 -14.22 6.63
C VAL A 172 14.74 -14.02 7.88
N ASN A 173 15.12 -15.12 8.51
CA ASN A 173 15.94 -15.12 9.71
C ASN A 173 17.44 -15.18 9.35
N SER A 174 18.27 -14.53 10.16
CA SER A 174 19.72 -14.70 10.14
C SER A 174 20.09 -16.01 10.84
N THR A 175 20.70 -16.94 10.10
CA THR A 175 21.61 -17.94 10.64
C THR A 175 22.97 -17.67 10.05
#